data_AF-E8X346-F1
#
_entry.id   AF-E8X346-F1
#
_cell.length_a   1.000
_cell.length_b   1.000
_cell.length_c   1.000
_cell.angle_alpha   90.00
_cell.angle_beta   90.00
_cell.angle_gamma   90.00
#
_symmetry.space_group_name_H-M   'P 1'
#
loop_
_entity.id
_entity.type
_entity.pdbx_description
1 polymer ?
#
loop_
_entity_poly.entity_id
_entity_poly.type
_entity_poly.pdbx_seq_one_letter_code
_entity_poly.pdbx_strand_id
1 'polypeptide(L)'
;MPSPSNAHQTPSIPDPHDAVPYPGTAYPATHPDNLAVQALLHGLTPTPVAHCRVLEIGCNEGRNLIPMAYAIPTSHFVGFDLAAQPVARGNQRIQQLGLTNIHLFQADILTLQDTHPDLGLFDYIIAHGVYAWVPQHVADALLALCRRLLTPNGVAFISYNALPGGHLRTMIREILQHQPGPGPAPDQDPTQSLTHSLDYLKFIASTRPEGDPYRTLFERELTRLPEKGAQVVFHDELTASYNPVSFTTFVTHAAAHSLQFLADATLPLPNDPCFNPAIAGPAKTFANGDPIAEEQSLDHARMRMYRETLLCHQGHDITWDLRLDALAHLRLSSRAELQPPAASDEDDDAEYDDGSRNYKLPDALHKGAGMDTRSPALILIMDHLIAAWPESVPMAQIERLLAGQGITFTAELVTLLLRLIFARMIHLHTWAAPVSATLAARPLVSHISRFELTQHDRLINLAHSVITLPDPIVRTLLQLLDGTRDRAALLEALHTTHPDIPLETLAQGLEPALHLLNRAAVILAS
;
A
#
# COMPACT_ATOMS: atom_id res chain seq x y z
N MET A 1 -38.55 -15.52 -44.81
CA MET A 1 -37.70 -15.30 -43.61
C MET A 1 -36.49 -14.49 -44.04
N PRO A 2 -36.37 -13.22 -43.66
CA PRO A 2 -35.13 -12.48 -43.79
C PRO A 2 -34.29 -12.63 -42.51
N SER A 3 -32.99 -12.84 -42.71
CA SER A 3 -31.95 -12.99 -41.71
C SER A 3 -31.93 -11.83 -40.69
N PRO A 4 -31.63 -12.09 -39.40
CA PRO A 4 -31.51 -11.01 -38.43
C PRO A 4 -30.27 -10.18 -38.74
N SER A 5 -30.52 -8.89 -38.94
CA SER A 5 -29.55 -7.85 -39.26
C SER A 5 -28.51 -7.68 -38.15
N ASN A 6 -27.28 -7.43 -38.58
CA ASN A 6 -26.18 -6.79 -37.83
C ASN A 6 -26.70 -5.90 -36.69
N ALA A 7 -26.51 -6.37 -35.46
CA ALA A 7 -26.46 -5.46 -34.32
C ALA A 7 -25.34 -4.45 -34.61
N HIS A 8 -25.71 -3.17 -34.64
CA HIS A 8 -24.76 -2.08 -34.71
C HIS A 8 -23.79 -2.19 -33.51
N GLN A 9 -22.60 -2.75 -33.74
CA GLN A 9 -21.44 -2.46 -32.93
C GLN A 9 -21.12 -0.99 -33.17
N THR A 10 -21.62 -0.11 -32.30
CA THR A 10 -21.02 1.20 -32.12
C THR A 10 -19.53 0.97 -31.85
N PRO A 11 -18.61 1.58 -32.63
CA PRO A 11 -17.19 1.48 -32.33
C PRO A 11 -16.99 2.05 -30.93
N SER A 12 -16.64 1.18 -29.97
CA SER A 12 -16.28 1.60 -28.62
C SER A 12 -15.06 2.50 -28.77
N ILE A 13 -15.18 3.76 -28.33
CA ILE A 13 -14.00 4.60 -28.12
C ILE A 13 -13.07 3.76 -27.21
N PRO A 14 -11.82 3.48 -27.63
CA PRO A 14 -10.89 2.70 -26.82
C PRO A 14 -10.76 3.34 -25.44
N ASP A 15 -10.74 2.54 -24.39
CA ASP A 15 -10.53 3.07 -23.05
C ASP A 15 -9.18 3.81 -23.02
N PRO A 16 -9.07 5.01 -22.40
CA PRO A 16 -7.80 5.74 -22.32
C PRO A 16 -6.64 4.90 -21.77
N HIS A 17 -6.91 3.93 -20.90
CA HIS A 17 -5.92 3.01 -20.32
C HIS A 17 -5.45 1.93 -21.31
N ASP A 18 -6.21 1.66 -22.38
CA ASP A 18 -5.75 0.82 -23.50
C ASP A 18 -4.71 1.57 -24.35
N ALA A 19 -4.86 2.89 -24.49
CA ALA A 19 -3.99 3.73 -25.32
C ALA A 19 -2.73 4.20 -24.59
N VAL A 20 -2.89 4.74 -23.37
CA VAL A 20 -1.78 5.19 -22.52
C VAL A 20 -1.72 4.30 -21.28
N PRO A 21 -0.71 3.42 -21.14
CA PRO A 21 -0.62 2.54 -19.99
C PRO A 21 -0.47 3.32 -18.68
N TYR A 22 -1.40 3.13 -17.75
CA TYR A 22 -1.24 3.64 -16.38
C TYR A 22 -0.27 2.73 -15.62
N PRO A 23 0.75 3.27 -14.93
CA PRO A 23 1.73 2.44 -14.24
C PRO A 23 1.09 1.78 -13.01
N GLY A 24 0.92 0.46 -13.04
CA GLY A 24 0.46 -0.32 -11.89
C GLY A 24 1.56 -0.53 -10.84
N THR A 25 1.16 -0.77 -9.59
CA THR A 25 2.07 -1.12 -8.48
C THR A 25 1.33 -1.93 -7.39
N ALA A 26 2.05 -2.44 -6.39
CA ALA A 26 1.47 -2.93 -5.14
C ALA A 26 1.14 -1.78 -4.18
N TYR A 27 0.02 -1.91 -3.49
CA TYR A 27 -0.44 -1.00 -2.44
C TYR A 27 -0.59 -1.75 -1.11
N PRO A 28 0.36 -1.65 -0.16
CA PRO A 28 0.32 -2.39 1.11
C PRO A 28 -0.99 -2.24 1.90
N ALA A 29 -1.61 -1.04 1.87
CA ALA A 29 -2.87 -0.77 2.57
C ALA A 29 -4.06 -1.61 2.05
N THR A 30 -3.98 -2.11 0.81
CA THR A 30 -5.02 -2.94 0.18
C THR A 30 -4.88 -4.43 0.49
N HIS A 31 -3.74 -4.85 1.08
CA HIS A 31 -3.46 -6.25 1.33
C HIS A 31 -4.49 -6.85 2.32
N PRO A 32 -5.03 -8.06 2.08
CA PRO A 32 -6.03 -8.67 2.96
C PRO A 32 -5.58 -8.78 4.42
N ASP A 33 -4.26 -8.94 4.67
CA ASP A 33 -3.69 -8.89 6.02
C ASP A 33 -3.95 -7.56 6.74
N ASN A 34 -3.76 -6.42 6.05
CA ASN A 34 -4.05 -5.11 6.62
C ASN A 34 -5.56 -4.95 6.87
N LEU A 35 -6.39 -5.37 5.92
CA LEU A 35 -7.85 -5.29 6.04
C LEU A 35 -8.36 -6.13 7.23
N ALA A 36 -7.81 -7.33 7.40
CA ALA A 36 -8.14 -8.23 8.50
C ALA A 36 -7.73 -7.66 9.86
N VAL A 37 -6.54 -7.04 9.94
CA VAL A 37 -6.08 -6.34 11.16
C VAL A 37 -7.09 -5.26 11.55
N GLN A 38 -7.46 -4.38 10.63
CA GLN A 38 -8.42 -3.30 10.94
C GLN A 38 -9.78 -3.88 11.34
N ALA A 39 -10.26 -4.92 10.65
CA ALA A 39 -11.51 -5.58 10.98
C ALA A 39 -11.53 -6.10 12.42
N LEU A 40 -10.48 -6.81 12.85
CA LEU A 40 -10.35 -7.33 14.21
C LEU A 40 -10.29 -6.21 15.26
N LEU A 41 -9.49 -5.17 14.99
CA LEU A 41 -9.35 -4.03 15.90
C LEU A 41 -10.67 -3.25 16.08
N HIS A 42 -11.60 -3.37 15.13
CA HIS A 42 -12.89 -2.68 15.14
C HIS A 42 -14.09 -3.60 15.42
N GLY A 43 -13.84 -4.84 15.87
CA GLY A 43 -14.86 -5.74 16.42
C GLY A 43 -15.44 -6.77 15.43
N LEU A 44 -14.94 -6.83 14.20
CA LEU A 44 -15.33 -7.87 13.24
C LEU A 44 -14.49 -9.14 13.39
N THR A 45 -14.98 -10.23 12.79
CA THR A 45 -14.29 -11.52 12.70
C THR A 45 -14.07 -11.89 11.23
N PRO A 46 -13.03 -11.34 10.59
CA PRO A 46 -12.81 -11.51 9.15
C PRO A 46 -12.32 -12.92 8.81
N THR A 47 -12.51 -13.33 7.55
CA THR A 47 -11.99 -14.61 7.06
C THR A 47 -10.46 -14.63 7.09
N PRO A 48 -9.80 -15.69 7.60
CA PRO A 48 -8.34 -15.78 7.64
C PRO A 48 -7.70 -15.57 6.26
N VAL A 49 -6.65 -14.74 6.22
CA VAL A 49 -5.93 -14.36 4.98
C VAL A 49 -5.44 -15.57 4.19
N ALA A 50 -5.04 -16.65 4.87
CA ALA A 50 -4.57 -17.87 4.22
C ALA A 50 -5.66 -18.63 3.45
N HIS A 51 -6.95 -18.37 3.67
CA HIS A 51 -8.06 -19.09 3.05
C HIS A 51 -9.20 -18.12 2.64
N CYS A 52 -8.83 -17.00 2.04
CA CYS A 52 -9.78 -15.95 1.67
C CYS A 52 -9.98 -15.86 0.15
N ARG A 53 -11.06 -15.19 -0.24
CA ARG A 53 -11.34 -14.76 -1.60
C ARG A 53 -11.23 -13.24 -1.69
N VAL A 54 -10.40 -12.75 -2.60
CA VAL A 54 -10.17 -11.32 -2.82
C VAL A 54 -10.66 -10.92 -4.22
N LEU A 55 -11.45 -9.85 -4.30
CA LEU A 55 -11.83 -9.20 -5.55
C LEU A 55 -11.15 -7.84 -5.68
N GLU A 56 -10.53 -7.54 -6.82
CA GLU A 56 -10.12 -6.17 -7.18
C GLU A 56 -10.95 -5.66 -8.36
N ILE A 57 -11.63 -4.53 -8.14
CA ILE A 57 -12.42 -3.81 -9.13
C ILE A 57 -11.55 -2.69 -9.70
N GLY A 58 -11.35 -2.67 -11.01
CA GLY A 58 -10.36 -1.79 -11.65
C GLY A 58 -8.94 -2.33 -11.45
N CYS A 59 -8.74 -3.63 -11.69
CA CYS A 59 -7.47 -4.31 -11.38
C CYS A 59 -6.31 -3.96 -12.34
N ASN A 60 -6.59 -3.27 -13.44
CA ASN A 60 -5.65 -3.01 -14.53
C ASN A 60 -4.96 -4.33 -14.95
N GLU A 61 -3.63 -4.36 -15.01
CA GLU A 61 -2.83 -5.56 -15.31
C GLU A 61 -2.55 -6.46 -14.08
N GLY A 62 -3.26 -6.24 -12.96
CA GLY A 62 -3.20 -7.09 -11.76
C GLY A 62 -1.91 -6.96 -10.94
N ARG A 63 -1.15 -5.86 -11.10
CA ARG A 63 0.11 -5.64 -10.35
C ARG A 63 -0.06 -5.65 -8.84
N ASN A 64 -1.26 -5.37 -8.34
CA ASN A 64 -1.58 -5.44 -6.92
C ASN A 64 -1.99 -6.87 -6.50
N LEU A 65 -2.80 -7.59 -7.28
CA LEU A 65 -3.24 -8.95 -6.93
C LEU A 65 -2.20 -10.05 -7.16
N ILE A 66 -1.42 -9.99 -8.24
CA ILE A 66 -0.49 -11.06 -8.63
C ILE A 66 0.53 -11.39 -7.52
N PRO A 67 1.17 -10.41 -6.85
CA PRO A 67 2.06 -10.69 -5.71
C PRO A 67 1.34 -11.34 -4.52
N MET A 68 0.09 -10.94 -4.23
CA MET A 68 -0.70 -11.54 -3.16
C MET A 68 -1.02 -13.01 -3.48
N ALA A 69 -1.44 -13.28 -4.72
CA ALA A 69 -1.73 -14.64 -5.19
C ALA A 69 -0.50 -15.56 -5.13
N TYR A 70 0.68 -15.02 -5.45
CA TYR A 70 1.94 -15.74 -5.31
C TYR A 70 2.26 -16.05 -3.84
N ALA A 71 2.15 -15.06 -2.95
CA ALA A 71 2.52 -15.22 -1.55
C ALA A 71 1.51 -16.04 -0.73
N ILE A 72 0.25 -16.12 -1.19
CA ILE A 72 -0.87 -16.77 -0.48
C ILE A 72 -1.52 -17.82 -1.41
N PRO A 73 -0.83 -18.94 -1.69
CA PRO A 73 -1.27 -19.91 -2.70
C PRO A 73 -2.58 -20.64 -2.36
N THR A 74 -2.99 -20.61 -1.08
CA THR A 74 -4.22 -21.23 -0.57
C THR A 74 -5.45 -20.32 -0.61
N SER A 75 -5.28 -19.05 -1.03
CA SER A 75 -6.35 -18.07 -1.23
C SER A 75 -6.61 -17.85 -2.73
N HIS A 76 -7.79 -17.32 -3.05
CA HIS A 76 -8.21 -17.08 -4.44
C HIS A 76 -8.38 -15.59 -4.73
N PHE A 77 -7.91 -15.17 -5.90
CA PHE A 77 -7.87 -13.77 -6.31
C PHE A 77 -8.59 -13.61 -7.64
N VAL A 78 -9.47 -12.63 -7.72
CA VAL A 78 -10.22 -12.29 -8.93
C VAL A 78 -10.06 -10.80 -9.17
N GLY A 79 -9.76 -10.41 -10.40
CA GLY A 79 -9.70 -9.01 -10.79
C GLY A 79 -10.48 -8.79 -12.07
N PHE A 80 -11.15 -7.64 -12.18
CA PHE A 80 -11.63 -7.19 -13.48
C PHE A 80 -11.37 -5.71 -13.72
N ASP A 81 -11.24 -5.36 -14.98
CA ASP A 81 -11.04 -4.00 -15.44
C ASP A 81 -11.83 -3.76 -16.74
N LEU A 82 -12.14 -2.49 -17.01
CA LEU A 82 -12.81 -2.10 -18.25
C LEU A 82 -11.86 -2.20 -19.45
N ALA A 83 -10.58 -1.86 -19.25
CA ALA A 83 -9.55 -1.83 -20.28
C ALA A 83 -9.04 -3.24 -20.62
N ALA A 84 -9.12 -3.62 -21.90
CA ALA A 84 -8.81 -4.97 -22.35
C ALA A 84 -7.30 -5.26 -22.40
N GLN A 85 -6.49 -4.27 -22.80
CA GLN A 85 -5.05 -4.43 -22.98
C GLN A 85 -4.31 -4.63 -21.65
N PRO A 86 -4.57 -3.87 -20.57
CA PRO A 86 -4.01 -4.16 -19.25
C PRO A 86 -4.34 -5.57 -18.76
N VAL A 87 -5.61 -5.99 -18.86
CA VAL A 87 -6.03 -7.34 -18.45
C VAL A 87 -5.29 -8.42 -19.24
N ALA A 88 -5.12 -8.24 -20.55
CA ALA A 88 -4.37 -9.18 -21.38
C ALA A 88 -2.90 -9.30 -20.95
N ARG A 89 -2.23 -8.18 -20.62
CA ARG A 89 -0.86 -8.18 -20.08
C ARG A 89 -0.77 -8.88 -18.72
N GLY A 90 -1.75 -8.63 -17.84
CA GLY A 90 -1.85 -9.30 -16.56
C GLY A 90 -1.99 -10.82 -16.69
N ASN A 91 -2.84 -11.29 -17.60
CA ASN A 91 -3.02 -12.71 -17.88
C ASN A 91 -1.77 -13.37 -18.49
N GLN A 92 -1.02 -12.67 -19.36
CA GLN A 92 0.28 -13.15 -19.84
C GLN A 92 1.26 -13.34 -18.67
N ARG A 93 1.29 -12.40 -17.73
CA ARG A 93 2.14 -12.47 -16.53
C ARG A 93 1.75 -13.61 -15.60
N ILE A 94 0.44 -13.81 -15.37
CA ILE A 94 -0.10 -14.93 -14.59
C ILE A 94 0.34 -16.27 -15.20
N GLN A 95 0.24 -16.40 -16.53
CA GLN A 95 0.68 -17.60 -17.25
C GLN A 95 2.19 -17.83 -17.12
N GLN A 96 3.02 -16.78 -17.27
CA GLN A 96 4.47 -16.87 -17.13
C GLN A 96 4.92 -17.26 -15.71
N LEU A 97 4.20 -16.80 -14.69
CA LEU A 97 4.45 -17.15 -13.29
C LEU A 97 3.86 -18.51 -12.89
N GLY A 98 3.01 -19.11 -13.72
CA GLY A 98 2.36 -20.40 -13.46
C GLY A 98 1.33 -20.36 -12.33
N LEU A 99 0.72 -19.19 -12.06
CA LEU A 99 -0.26 -19.03 -11.00
C LEU A 99 -1.61 -19.61 -11.41
N THR A 100 -2.26 -20.32 -10.49
CA THR A 100 -3.55 -21.02 -10.74
C THR A 100 -4.67 -20.54 -9.82
N ASN A 101 -4.35 -19.73 -8.82
CA ASN A 101 -5.26 -19.20 -7.82
C ASN A 101 -5.68 -17.74 -8.10
N ILE A 102 -5.41 -17.23 -9.30
CA ILE A 102 -5.77 -15.88 -9.74
C ILE A 102 -6.39 -15.91 -11.13
N HIS A 103 -7.43 -15.10 -11.35
CA HIS A 103 -8.02 -14.89 -12.67
C HIS A 103 -8.37 -13.42 -12.89
N LEU A 104 -7.96 -12.88 -14.05
CA LEU A 104 -8.28 -11.51 -14.47
C LEU A 104 -9.14 -11.54 -15.73
N PHE A 105 -10.22 -10.77 -15.76
CA PHE A 105 -11.10 -10.69 -16.93
C PHE A 105 -11.52 -9.25 -17.24
N GLN A 106 -11.87 -8.99 -18.50
CA GLN A 106 -12.39 -7.69 -18.91
C GLN A 106 -13.88 -7.61 -18.60
N ALA A 107 -14.32 -6.57 -17.91
CA ALA A 107 -15.75 -6.31 -17.69
C ALA A 107 -16.05 -4.84 -17.42
N ASP A 108 -17.25 -4.42 -17.81
CA ASP A 108 -17.85 -3.16 -17.38
C ASP A 108 -18.73 -3.40 -16.15
N ILE A 109 -18.45 -2.69 -15.07
CA ILE A 109 -19.18 -2.77 -13.81
C ILE A 109 -20.69 -2.53 -13.98
N LEU A 110 -21.10 -1.72 -14.97
CA LEU A 110 -22.51 -1.42 -15.24
C LEU A 110 -23.26 -2.58 -15.89
N THR A 111 -22.55 -3.51 -16.54
CA THR A 111 -23.15 -4.62 -17.30
C THR A 111 -22.77 -5.99 -16.77
N LEU A 112 -21.92 -6.06 -15.75
CA LEU A 112 -21.41 -7.28 -15.15
C LEU A 112 -22.53 -8.09 -14.50
N GLN A 113 -22.80 -9.27 -15.04
CA GLN A 113 -23.88 -10.17 -14.62
C GLN A 113 -23.44 -11.12 -13.52
N ASP A 114 -24.36 -11.43 -12.59
CA ASP A 114 -24.15 -12.36 -11.46
C ASP A 114 -23.80 -13.79 -11.91
N THR A 115 -24.17 -14.14 -13.13
CA THR A 115 -23.90 -15.45 -13.73
C THR A 115 -22.47 -15.59 -14.26
N HIS A 116 -21.64 -14.55 -14.16
CA HIS A 116 -20.24 -14.65 -14.56
C HIS A 116 -19.53 -15.70 -13.67
N PRO A 117 -18.81 -16.68 -14.25
CA PRO A 117 -18.32 -17.85 -13.53
C PRO A 117 -17.32 -17.53 -12.40
N ASP A 118 -16.61 -16.41 -12.52
CA ASP A 118 -15.64 -15.98 -11.52
C ASP A 118 -16.25 -15.17 -10.38
N LEU A 119 -17.52 -14.77 -10.50
CA LEU A 119 -18.22 -14.04 -9.45
C LEU A 119 -18.82 -14.98 -8.41
N GLY A 120 -18.92 -14.46 -7.20
CA GLY A 120 -19.42 -15.13 -6.02
C GLY A 120 -19.26 -14.18 -4.84
N LEU A 121 -19.26 -14.73 -3.63
CA LEU A 121 -18.95 -13.93 -2.46
C LEU A 121 -17.43 -13.82 -2.27
N PHE A 122 -16.98 -12.67 -1.76
CA PHE A 122 -15.59 -12.33 -1.49
C PHE A 122 -15.45 -11.83 -0.05
N ASP A 123 -14.37 -12.26 0.59
CA ASP A 123 -14.03 -11.85 1.96
C ASP A 123 -13.42 -10.45 1.98
N TYR A 124 -12.71 -10.11 0.91
CA TYR A 124 -12.10 -8.80 0.74
C TYR A 124 -12.42 -8.27 -0.66
N ILE A 125 -12.92 -7.05 -0.75
CA ILE A 125 -13.14 -6.35 -2.02
C ILE A 125 -12.26 -5.10 -2.02
N ILE A 126 -11.54 -4.85 -3.11
CA ILE A 126 -10.63 -3.73 -3.27
C ILE A 126 -11.09 -2.90 -4.46
N ALA A 127 -11.28 -1.59 -4.24
CA ALA A 127 -11.50 -0.60 -5.29
C ALA A 127 -10.56 0.58 -5.05
N HIS A 128 -9.34 0.47 -5.56
CA HIS A 128 -8.30 1.49 -5.38
C HIS A 128 -8.25 2.42 -6.60
N GLY A 129 -8.53 3.71 -6.41
CA GLY A 129 -8.45 4.68 -7.50
C GLY A 129 -9.61 4.61 -8.50
N VAL A 130 -10.78 4.11 -8.09
CA VAL A 130 -11.97 4.03 -8.96
C VAL A 130 -13.03 5.07 -8.59
N TYR A 131 -13.47 5.09 -7.33
CA TYR A 131 -14.68 5.81 -6.89
C TYR A 131 -14.71 7.30 -7.30
N ALA A 132 -13.60 8.03 -7.11
CA ALA A 132 -13.52 9.46 -7.43
C ALA A 132 -13.17 9.75 -8.90
N TRP A 133 -12.87 8.73 -9.71
CA TRP A 133 -12.41 8.87 -11.09
C TRP A 133 -13.46 8.45 -12.12
N VAL A 134 -14.65 8.08 -11.66
CA VAL A 134 -15.76 7.64 -12.51
C VAL A 134 -16.99 8.54 -12.34
N PRO A 135 -17.91 8.57 -13.32
CA PRO A 135 -19.19 9.24 -13.17
C PRO A 135 -20.02 8.69 -11.99
N GLN A 136 -20.90 9.52 -11.43
CA GLN A 136 -21.68 9.17 -10.24
C GLN A 136 -22.45 7.84 -10.34
N HIS A 137 -23.02 7.52 -11.51
CA HIS A 137 -23.77 6.27 -11.70
C HIS A 137 -22.86 5.02 -11.67
N VAL A 138 -21.58 5.17 -12.02
CA VAL A 138 -20.58 4.10 -11.91
C VAL A 138 -20.14 3.94 -10.46
N ALA A 139 -19.97 5.04 -9.72
CA ALA A 139 -19.70 5.00 -8.29
C ALA A 139 -20.85 4.36 -7.49
N ASP A 140 -22.10 4.61 -7.89
CA ASP A 140 -23.29 3.94 -7.34
C ASP A 140 -23.26 2.42 -7.61
N ALA A 141 -23.00 2.02 -8.87
CA ALA A 141 -22.84 0.62 -9.24
C ALA A 141 -21.70 -0.07 -8.48
N LEU A 142 -20.60 0.64 -8.20
CA LEU A 142 -19.48 0.15 -7.40
C LEU A 142 -19.92 -0.23 -5.99
N LEU A 143 -20.62 0.66 -5.28
CA LEU A 143 -21.10 0.37 -3.93
C LEU A 143 -22.17 -0.73 -3.90
N ALA A 144 -23.07 -0.73 -4.88
CA ALA A 144 -24.06 -1.81 -5.04
C ALA A 144 -23.38 -3.17 -5.27
N LEU A 145 -22.33 -3.21 -6.10
CA LEU A 145 -21.55 -4.42 -6.36
C LEU A 145 -20.82 -4.89 -5.11
N CYS A 146 -20.16 -3.98 -4.39
CA CYS A 146 -19.54 -4.28 -3.10
C CYS A 146 -20.57 -4.91 -2.15
N ARG A 147 -21.75 -4.29 -1.97
CA ARG A 147 -22.80 -4.83 -1.10
C ARG A 147 -23.25 -6.22 -1.51
N ARG A 148 -23.34 -6.50 -2.81
CA ARG A 148 -23.85 -7.77 -3.34
C ARG A 148 -22.83 -8.90 -3.23
N LEU A 149 -21.56 -8.60 -3.46
CA LEU A 149 -20.49 -9.60 -3.54
C LEU A 149 -19.71 -9.80 -2.23
N LEU A 150 -19.91 -8.97 -1.20
CA LEU A 150 -19.22 -9.13 0.07
C LEU A 150 -19.81 -10.29 0.88
N THR A 151 -18.96 -11.09 1.53
CA THR A 151 -19.41 -12.07 2.54
C THR A 151 -19.95 -11.35 3.78
N PRO A 152 -20.76 -12.02 4.64
CA PRO A 152 -21.31 -11.39 5.84
C PRO A 152 -20.28 -10.68 6.73
N ASN A 153 -19.07 -11.22 6.88
CA ASN A 153 -17.98 -10.62 7.66
C ASN A 153 -16.87 -10.02 6.79
N GLY A 154 -17.15 -9.82 5.50
CA GLY A 154 -16.16 -9.31 4.56
C GLY A 154 -15.90 -7.82 4.74
N VAL A 155 -14.78 -7.36 4.19
CA VAL A 155 -14.34 -5.97 4.24
C VAL A 155 -14.10 -5.43 2.83
N ALA A 156 -14.70 -4.30 2.51
CA ALA A 156 -14.45 -3.58 1.26
C ALA A 156 -13.53 -2.39 1.49
N PHE A 157 -12.39 -2.36 0.81
CA PHE A 157 -11.49 -1.21 0.72
C PHE A 157 -11.91 -0.33 -0.47
N ILE A 158 -12.13 0.96 -0.23
CA ILE A 158 -12.41 1.94 -1.28
C ILE A 158 -11.56 3.18 -1.04
N SER A 159 -10.78 3.57 -2.04
CA SER A 159 -10.02 4.82 -2.00
C SER A 159 -10.61 5.91 -2.89
N TYR A 160 -10.53 7.15 -2.42
CA TYR A 160 -11.10 8.31 -3.10
C TYR A 160 -10.40 9.60 -2.70
N ASN A 161 -10.39 10.57 -3.61
CA ASN A 161 -10.00 11.93 -3.28
C ASN A 161 -11.06 12.59 -2.40
N ALA A 162 -10.61 13.28 -1.36
CA ALA A 162 -11.44 13.83 -0.31
C ALA A 162 -11.45 15.36 -0.30
N LEU A 163 -12.54 15.95 0.19
CA LEU A 163 -12.68 17.37 0.45
C LEU A 163 -12.38 17.69 1.93
N PRO A 164 -11.81 18.87 2.23
CA PRO A 164 -11.62 20.03 1.34
C PRO A 164 -10.30 20.04 0.55
N GLY A 165 -9.32 19.18 0.88
CA GLY A 165 -8.00 19.21 0.25
C GLY A 165 -8.03 18.98 -1.27
N GLY A 166 -8.98 18.19 -1.75
CA GLY A 166 -9.23 17.95 -3.17
C GLY A 166 -9.56 19.19 -3.99
N HIS A 167 -10.02 20.29 -3.39
CA HIS A 167 -10.27 21.56 -4.10
C HIS A 167 -9.00 22.13 -4.72
N LEU A 168 -7.85 22.01 -4.04
CA LEU A 168 -6.58 22.48 -4.58
C LEU A 168 -6.22 21.77 -5.89
N ARG A 169 -6.41 20.44 -5.93
CA ARG A 169 -6.18 19.66 -7.13
C ARG A 169 -7.21 19.96 -8.22
N THR A 170 -8.47 20.15 -7.84
CA THR A 170 -9.54 20.54 -8.79
C THR A 170 -9.14 21.80 -9.54
N MET A 171 -8.69 22.84 -8.83
CA MET A 171 -8.25 24.09 -9.44
C MET A 171 -7.07 23.90 -10.42
N ILE A 172 -6.07 23.10 -10.05
CA ILE A 172 -4.93 22.81 -10.92
C ILE A 172 -5.38 22.05 -12.18
N ARG A 173 -6.25 21.06 -12.02
CA ARG A 173 -6.83 20.30 -13.13
C ARG A 173 -7.63 21.19 -14.06
N GLU A 174 -8.49 22.07 -13.54
CA GLU A 174 -9.25 23.02 -14.37
C GLU A 174 -8.32 23.93 -15.19
N ILE A 175 -7.23 24.43 -14.59
CA ILE A 175 -6.23 25.23 -15.31
C ILE A 175 -5.60 24.42 -16.45
N LEU A 176 -5.18 23.18 -16.17
CA LEU A 176 -4.50 22.31 -17.15
C LEU A 176 -5.44 21.79 -18.25
N GLN A 177 -6.70 21.51 -17.93
CA GLN A 177 -7.68 21.06 -18.92
C GLN A 177 -8.11 22.18 -19.87
N HIS A 178 -8.08 23.44 -19.42
CA HIS A 178 -8.41 24.61 -20.23
C HIS A 178 -7.18 25.32 -20.82
N GLN A 179 -6.00 24.70 -20.72
CA GLN A 179 -4.79 25.26 -21.29
C GLN A 179 -4.91 25.39 -22.83
N PRO A 180 -4.46 26.50 -23.44
CA PRO A 180 -4.46 26.62 -24.89
C PRO A 180 -3.52 25.60 -25.55
N GLY A 181 -3.93 25.01 -26.66
CA GLY A 181 -3.12 24.05 -27.42
C GLY A 181 -3.88 22.75 -27.71
N PRO A 182 -3.21 21.74 -28.29
CA PRO A 182 -3.80 20.42 -28.44
C PRO A 182 -4.07 19.83 -27.05
N GLY A 183 -5.33 19.53 -26.75
CA GLY A 183 -5.72 18.79 -25.54
C GLY A 183 -5.22 17.34 -25.58
N PRO A 184 -5.36 16.59 -24.46
CA PRO A 184 -4.92 15.20 -24.41
C PRO A 184 -5.66 14.37 -25.47
N ALA A 185 -4.92 13.80 -26.42
CA ALA A 185 -5.44 12.83 -27.36
C ALA A 185 -4.89 11.42 -27.03
N PRO A 186 -5.67 10.34 -27.19
CA PRO A 186 -5.20 8.97 -26.87
C PRO A 186 -3.96 8.53 -27.66
N ASP A 187 -3.72 9.11 -28.83
CA ASP A 187 -2.57 8.87 -29.71
C ASP A 187 -1.40 9.84 -29.47
N GLN A 188 -1.55 10.82 -28.58
CA GLN A 188 -0.50 11.77 -28.23
C GLN A 188 0.50 11.15 -27.24
N ASP A 189 1.78 11.43 -27.44
CA ASP A 189 2.82 11.08 -26.46
C ASP A 189 2.54 11.81 -25.14
N PRO A 190 2.30 11.09 -24.02
CA PRO A 190 1.99 11.70 -22.73
C PRO A 190 3.12 12.62 -22.23
N THR A 191 4.36 12.40 -22.68
CA THR A 191 5.51 13.26 -22.35
C THR A 191 5.32 14.68 -22.89
N GLN A 192 4.76 14.80 -24.10
CA GLN A 192 4.48 16.11 -24.70
C GLN A 192 3.37 16.83 -23.93
N SER A 193 2.31 16.11 -23.53
CA SER A 193 1.24 16.67 -22.71
C SER A 193 1.75 17.14 -21.35
N LEU A 194 2.67 16.40 -20.73
CA LEU A 194 3.34 16.81 -19.49
C LEU A 194 4.17 18.07 -19.69
N THR A 195 5.07 18.10 -20.68
CA THR A 195 5.91 19.28 -20.96
C THR A 195 5.07 20.52 -21.20
N HIS A 196 4.02 20.41 -22.02
CA HIS A 196 3.10 21.52 -22.29
C HIS A 196 2.42 22.02 -21.02
N SER A 197 1.94 21.10 -20.18
CA SER A 197 1.29 21.43 -18.90
C SER A 197 2.24 22.13 -17.92
N LEU A 198 3.51 21.70 -17.86
CA LEU A 198 4.54 22.34 -17.03
C LEU A 198 4.89 23.73 -17.54
N ASP A 199 5.04 23.90 -18.86
CA ASP A 199 5.33 25.21 -19.46
C ASP A 199 4.18 26.19 -19.22
N TYR A 200 2.93 25.72 -19.33
CA TYR A 200 1.76 26.54 -19.03
C TYR A 200 1.70 26.94 -17.55
N LEU A 201 1.87 25.99 -16.62
CA LEU A 201 1.92 26.31 -15.18
C LEU A 201 3.07 27.26 -14.84
N LYS A 202 4.23 27.10 -15.46
CA LYS A 202 5.39 27.99 -15.29
C LYS A 202 5.09 29.40 -15.79
N PHE A 203 4.44 29.52 -16.93
CA PHE A 203 3.95 30.81 -17.42
C PHE A 203 3.00 31.46 -16.41
N ILE A 204 1.97 30.74 -15.96
CA ILE A 204 1.00 31.29 -14.98
C ILE A 204 1.71 31.69 -13.68
N ALA A 205 2.60 30.86 -13.14
CA ALA A 205 3.38 31.19 -11.94
C ALA A 205 4.22 32.47 -12.12
N SER A 206 4.83 32.67 -13.29
CA SER A 206 5.67 33.84 -13.59
C SER A 206 4.90 35.17 -13.65
N THR A 207 3.57 35.12 -13.86
CA THR A 207 2.73 36.33 -13.86
C THR A 207 2.43 36.87 -12.45
N ARG A 208 2.87 36.15 -11.41
CA ARG A 208 2.52 36.43 -10.01
C ARG A 208 3.73 36.93 -9.22
N PRO A 209 3.56 37.90 -8.31
CA PRO A 209 4.66 38.39 -7.48
C PRO A 209 5.12 37.34 -6.47
N GLU A 210 6.33 37.51 -5.94
CA GLU A 210 6.84 36.71 -4.84
C GLU A 210 5.97 36.87 -3.58
N GLY A 211 5.76 35.78 -2.83
CA GLY A 211 4.89 35.75 -1.64
C GLY A 211 3.40 35.55 -1.95
N ASP A 212 3.00 35.53 -3.23
CA ASP A 212 1.62 35.20 -3.60
C ASP A 212 1.31 33.70 -3.32
N PRO A 213 0.21 33.38 -2.58
CA PRO A 213 -0.08 32.01 -2.18
C PRO A 213 -0.35 31.06 -3.36
N TYR A 214 -0.89 31.56 -4.48
CA TYR A 214 -1.11 30.75 -5.68
C TYR A 214 0.19 30.51 -6.44
N ARG A 215 1.13 31.46 -6.41
CA ARG A 215 2.47 31.23 -6.97
C ARG A 215 3.17 30.08 -6.26
N THR A 216 3.18 30.09 -4.92
CA THR A 216 3.75 29.00 -4.11
C THR A 216 3.09 27.66 -4.44
N LEU A 217 1.77 27.65 -4.63
CA LEU A 217 1.03 26.46 -5.01
C LEU A 217 1.45 25.94 -6.39
N PHE A 218 1.55 26.80 -7.40
CA PHE A 218 1.98 26.39 -8.75
C PHE A 218 3.43 25.91 -8.76
N GLU A 219 4.33 26.59 -8.05
CA GLU A 219 5.73 26.17 -7.89
C GLU A 219 5.84 24.79 -7.23
N ARG A 220 4.97 24.49 -6.26
CA ARG A 220 4.87 23.14 -5.69
C ARG A 220 4.45 22.10 -6.73
N GLU A 221 3.44 22.37 -7.55
CA GLU A 221 3.00 21.42 -8.57
C GLU A 221 4.03 21.27 -9.70
N LEU A 222 4.80 22.31 -10.04
CA LEU A 222 5.91 22.23 -11.00
C LEU A 222 7.01 21.24 -10.57
N THR A 223 7.21 21.07 -9.26
CA THR A 223 8.12 20.04 -8.72
C THR A 223 7.45 18.66 -8.67
N ARG A 224 6.17 18.61 -8.30
CA ARG A 224 5.45 17.36 -8.05
C ARG A 224 5.02 16.61 -9.32
N LEU A 225 4.57 17.32 -10.35
CA LEU A 225 4.04 16.69 -11.57
C LEU A 225 5.11 15.87 -12.33
N PRO A 226 6.37 16.34 -12.48
CA PRO A 226 7.44 15.53 -13.06
C PRO A 226 7.72 14.24 -12.28
N GLU A 227 7.67 14.28 -10.94
CA GLU A 227 7.91 13.11 -10.08
C GLU A 227 6.85 12.01 -10.27
N LYS A 228 5.61 12.38 -10.62
CA LYS A 228 4.55 11.40 -10.93
C LYS A 228 4.79 10.64 -12.24
N GLY A 229 5.52 11.22 -13.18
CA GLY A 229 5.68 10.69 -14.53
C GLY A 229 4.54 11.04 -15.49
N ALA A 230 4.85 11.05 -16.78
CA ALA A 230 3.98 11.56 -17.84
C ALA A 230 2.64 10.80 -17.96
N GLN A 231 2.67 9.47 -17.85
CA GLN A 231 1.47 8.64 -17.96
C GLN A 231 0.51 8.89 -16.80
N VAL A 232 1.03 9.02 -15.57
CA VAL A 232 0.19 9.36 -14.42
C VAL A 232 -0.43 10.72 -14.66
N VAL A 233 0.35 11.77 -14.95
CA VAL A 233 -0.18 13.12 -15.16
C VAL A 233 -1.25 13.17 -16.26
N PHE A 234 -1.08 12.40 -17.34
CA PHE A 234 -2.10 12.26 -18.38
C PHE A 234 -3.45 11.80 -17.80
N HIS A 235 -3.45 10.69 -17.06
CA HIS A 235 -4.66 10.13 -16.47
C HIS A 235 -5.21 10.96 -15.30
N ASP A 236 -4.32 11.42 -14.44
CA ASP A 236 -4.63 12.03 -13.15
C ASP A 236 -4.94 13.52 -13.21
N GLU A 237 -4.45 14.25 -14.21
CA GLU A 237 -4.63 15.70 -14.29
C GLU A 237 -5.37 16.17 -15.55
N LEU A 238 -5.33 15.39 -16.64
CA LEU A 238 -5.86 15.84 -17.94
C LEU A 238 -7.18 15.16 -18.34
N THR A 239 -7.53 14.01 -17.78
CA THR A 239 -8.83 13.34 -18.04
C THR A 239 -10.00 14.11 -17.43
N ALA A 240 -11.23 13.92 -17.94
CA ALA A 240 -12.39 14.69 -17.51
C ALA A 240 -12.87 14.36 -16.08
N SER A 241 -12.96 13.08 -15.72
CA SER A 241 -13.59 12.64 -14.47
C SER A 241 -12.68 12.85 -13.27
N TYR A 242 -13.12 13.65 -12.30
CA TYR A 242 -12.50 13.77 -10.98
C TYR A 242 -13.52 14.38 -10.01
N ASN A 243 -14.04 13.53 -9.13
CA ASN A 243 -15.18 13.81 -8.26
C ASN A 243 -14.78 13.62 -6.79
N PRO A 244 -13.96 14.52 -6.20
CA PRO A 244 -13.63 14.44 -4.79
C PRO A 244 -14.88 14.69 -3.94
N VAL A 245 -15.02 13.96 -2.83
CA VAL A 245 -16.19 14.05 -1.95
C VAL A 245 -15.79 14.32 -0.51
N SER A 246 -16.70 14.88 0.30
CA SER A 246 -16.50 14.89 1.76
C SER A 246 -16.64 13.47 2.32
N PHE A 247 -16.01 13.19 3.46
CA PHE A 247 -16.14 11.91 4.16
C PHE A 247 -17.61 11.60 4.47
N THR A 248 -18.37 12.57 4.98
CA THR A 248 -19.81 12.41 5.26
C THR A 248 -20.63 12.05 4.02
N THR A 249 -20.30 12.64 2.87
CA THR A 249 -20.98 12.32 1.60
C THR A 249 -20.68 10.89 1.18
N PHE A 250 -19.43 10.46 1.28
CA PHE A 250 -19.03 9.08 0.99
C PHE A 250 -19.74 8.07 1.91
N VAL A 251 -19.70 8.28 3.23
CA VAL A 251 -20.34 7.38 4.20
C VAL A 251 -21.86 7.33 4.00
N THR A 252 -22.50 8.46 3.69
CA THR A 252 -23.94 8.50 3.37
C THR A 252 -24.27 7.70 2.10
N HIS A 253 -23.43 7.82 1.08
CA HIS A 253 -23.59 7.04 -0.16
C HIS A 253 -23.41 5.54 0.09
N ALA A 254 -22.40 5.14 0.87
CA ALA A 254 -22.22 3.75 1.29
C ALA A 254 -23.42 3.21 2.09
N ALA A 255 -23.96 4.01 3.02
CA ALA A 255 -25.13 3.65 3.82
C ALA A 255 -26.39 3.42 2.96
N ALA A 256 -26.57 4.18 1.87
CA ALA A 256 -27.66 3.97 0.92
C ALA A 256 -27.62 2.56 0.27
N HIS A 257 -26.44 1.95 0.22
CA HIS A 257 -26.21 0.58 -0.24
C HIS A 257 -26.09 -0.43 0.90
N SER A 258 -26.56 -0.12 2.10
CA SER A 258 -26.47 -1.01 3.29
C SER A 258 -25.03 -1.43 3.63
N LEU A 259 -24.08 -0.53 3.41
CA LEU A 259 -22.70 -0.63 3.89
C LEU A 259 -22.47 0.42 4.97
N GLN A 260 -21.63 0.13 5.96
CA GLN A 260 -21.26 1.09 7.01
C GLN A 260 -19.74 1.30 7.04
N PHE A 261 -19.33 2.49 7.50
CA PHE A 261 -17.93 2.82 7.74
C PHE A 261 -17.37 1.95 8.87
N LEU A 262 -16.28 1.21 8.58
CA LEU A 262 -15.56 0.40 9.56
C LEU A 262 -14.41 1.19 10.17
N ALA A 263 -13.46 1.60 9.33
CA ALA A 263 -12.24 2.33 9.69
C ALA A 263 -11.58 2.93 8.44
N ASP A 264 -10.56 3.76 8.60
CA ASP A 264 -9.58 3.94 7.52
C ASP A 264 -8.61 2.74 7.48
N ALA A 265 -8.09 2.41 6.30
CA ALA A 265 -7.19 1.27 6.11
C ALA A 265 -5.86 1.42 6.85
N THR A 266 -5.51 2.65 7.23
CA THR A 266 -4.25 2.98 7.88
C THR A 266 -4.54 3.74 9.17
N LEU A 267 -3.92 3.31 10.26
CA LEU A 267 -3.98 4.03 11.54
C LEU A 267 -3.29 5.40 11.44
N PRO A 268 -3.82 6.43 12.12
CA PRO A 268 -3.22 7.76 12.12
C PRO A 268 -1.80 7.75 12.70
N LEU A 269 -0.95 8.63 12.15
CA LEU A 269 0.41 8.85 12.67
C LEU A 269 0.37 9.55 14.04
N PRO A 270 1.44 9.47 14.86
CA PRO A 270 1.43 10.06 16.21
C PRO A 270 1.25 11.57 16.24
N ASN A 271 1.56 12.27 15.14
CA ASN A 271 1.38 13.71 14.98
C ASN A 271 0.04 14.09 14.32
N ASP A 272 -0.84 13.13 14.07
CA ASP A 272 -2.15 13.40 13.49
C ASP A 272 -2.99 14.28 14.44
N PRO A 273 -3.80 15.22 13.90
CA PRO A 273 -4.70 16.05 14.70
C PRO A 273 -5.60 15.29 15.68
N CYS A 274 -5.94 14.02 15.41
CA CYS A 274 -6.77 13.22 16.32
C CYS A 274 -6.11 12.93 17.67
N PHE A 275 -4.77 12.99 17.76
CA PHE A 275 -4.05 12.79 19.02
C PHE A 275 -3.71 14.08 19.75
N ASN A 276 -3.97 15.25 19.15
CA ASN A 276 -3.77 16.54 19.79
C ASN A 276 -5.05 16.94 20.55
N PRO A 277 -5.04 16.99 21.90
CA PRO A 277 -6.24 17.31 22.66
C PRO A 277 -6.83 18.71 22.36
N ALA A 278 -5.98 19.66 21.94
CA ALA A 278 -6.41 21.00 21.55
C ALA A 278 -7.16 21.02 20.21
N ILE A 279 -7.10 19.93 19.42
CA ILE A 279 -7.84 19.79 18.16
C ILE A 279 -8.96 18.74 18.31
N ALA A 280 -8.64 17.56 18.85
CA ALA A 280 -9.59 16.47 19.02
C ALA A 280 -10.75 16.82 19.98
N GLY A 281 -10.47 17.52 21.08
CA GLY A 281 -11.51 17.98 22.01
C GLY A 281 -12.55 18.89 21.35
N PRO A 282 -12.13 19.98 20.67
CA PRO A 282 -13.04 20.79 19.86
C PRO A 282 -13.75 20.03 18.75
N ALA A 283 -13.06 19.16 18.00
CA ALA A 283 -13.67 18.35 16.94
C ALA A 283 -14.84 17.51 17.46
N LYS A 284 -14.63 16.80 18.58
CA LYS A 284 -15.67 16.04 19.27
C LYS A 284 -16.83 16.91 19.77
N THR A 285 -16.53 18.12 20.23
CA THR A 285 -17.53 19.09 20.69
C THR A 285 -18.41 19.56 19.53
N PHE A 286 -17.81 19.94 18.40
CA PHE A 286 -18.55 20.34 17.18
C PHE A 286 -19.36 19.19 16.59
N ALA A 287 -18.86 17.96 16.71
CA ALA A 287 -19.54 16.76 16.26
C ALA A 287 -20.73 16.34 17.15
N ASN A 288 -20.88 16.94 18.34
CA ASN A 288 -21.96 16.63 19.28
C ASN A 288 -22.12 15.11 19.55
N GLY A 289 -20.99 14.40 19.63
CA GLY A 289 -20.96 12.96 19.90
C GLY A 289 -21.25 12.05 18.70
N ASP A 290 -21.41 12.57 17.47
CA ASP A 290 -21.44 11.78 16.25
C ASP A 290 -20.01 11.51 15.73
N PRO A 291 -19.51 10.26 15.77
CA PRO A 291 -18.14 9.97 15.37
C PRO A 291 -17.86 10.20 13.88
N ILE A 292 -18.88 10.11 13.02
CA ILE A 292 -18.73 10.43 11.59
C ILE A 292 -18.53 11.93 11.40
N ALA A 293 -19.27 12.75 12.15
CA ALA A 293 -19.08 14.21 12.15
C ALA A 293 -17.74 14.61 12.79
N GLU A 294 -17.27 13.88 13.81
CA GLU A 294 -15.96 14.09 14.43
C GLU A 294 -14.83 13.85 13.42
N GLU A 295 -14.88 12.72 12.71
CA GLU A 295 -13.87 12.36 11.70
C GLU A 295 -13.92 13.33 10.50
N GLN A 296 -15.10 13.81 10.11
CA GLN A 296 -15.23 14.89 9.13
C GLN A 296 -14.63 16.22 9.62
N SER A 297 -14.73 16.54 10.90
CA SER A 297 -14.10 17.73 11.49
C SER A 297 -12.58 17.60 11.46
N LEU A 298 -12.06 16.39 11.72
CA LEU A 298 -10.64 16.10 11.61
C LEU A 298 -10.15 16.19 10.16
N ASP A 299 -10.97 15.87 9.16
CA ASP A 299 -10.63 16.12 7.75
C ASP A 299 -10.40 17.60 7.42
N HIS A 300 -11.18 18.49 8.03
CA HIS A 300 -10.96 19.92 7.91
C HIS A 300 -9.64 20.32 8.57
N ALA A 301 -9.34 19.80 9.77
CA ALA A 301 -8.08 20.08 10.45
C ALA A 301 -6.85 19.56 9.68
N ARG A 302 -6.98 18.41 9.01
CA ARG A 302 -5.94 17.80 8.17
C ARG A 302 -5.83 18.43 6.78
N MET A 303 -6.84 19.20 6.35
CA MET A 303 -7.06 19.55 4.94
C MET A 303 -6.99 18.31 4.04
N ARG A 304 -7.67 17.23 4.44
CA ARG A 304 -7.56 15.90 3.84
C ARG A 304 -7.87 15.95 2.34
N MET A 305 -6.98 15.37 1.53
CA MET A 305 -7.10 15.30 0.06
C MET A 305 -7.42 13.89 -0.44
N TYR A 306 -7.23 12.86 0.38
CA TYR A 306 -7.34 11.47 0.00
C TYR A 306 -7.70 10.59 1.19
N ARG A 307 -8.52 9.57 0.96
CA ARG A 307 -8.92 8.56 1.95
C ARG A 307 -8.81 7.16 1.36
N GLU A 308 -8.56 6.24 2.27
CA GLU A 308 -8.55 4.80 2.05
C GLU A 308 -9.48 4.21 3.10
N THR A 309 -10.75 4.04 2.75
CA THR A 309 -11.80 3.71 3.71
C THR A 309 -12.17 2.23 3.61
N LEU A 310 -12.36 1.61 4.76
CA LEU A 310 -12.90 0.28 4.91
C LEU A 310 -14.39 0.33 5.21
N LEU A 311 -15.14 -0.50 4.52
CA LEU A 311 -16.58 -0.68 4.70
C LEU A 311 -16.87 -2.14 5.07
N CYS A 312 -17.93 -2.35 5.83
CA CYS A 312 -18.53 -3.67 6.05
C CYS A 312 -20.05 -3.59 5.84
N HIS A 313 -20.75 -4.72 5.93
CA HIS A 313 -22.21 -4.70 5.91
C HIS A 313 -22.79 -3.89 7.07
N GLN A 314 -23.90 -3.20 6.80
CA GLN A 314 -24.64 -2.53 7.86
C GLN A 314 -25.23 -3.54 8.85
N GLY A 315 -25.23 -3.18 10.14
CA GLY A 315 -25.82 -3.98 11.22
C GLY A 315 -24.81 -4.78 12.04
N HIS A 316 -23.52 -4.67 11.73
CA HIS A 316 -22.46 -5.17 12.61
C HIS A 316 -22.27 -4.25 13.82
N ASP A 317 -22.02 -4.87 14.97
CA ASP A 317 -21.60 -4.18 16.19
C ASP A 317 -20.10 -3.85 16.09
N ILE A 318 -19.80 -2.64 15.61
CA ILE A 318 -18.44 -2.13 15.46
C ILE A 318 -18.12 -1.11 16.54
N THR A 319 -16.84 -0.93 16.81
CA THR A 319 -16.33 0.15 17.66
C THR A 319 -15.30 0.97 16.92
N TRP A 320 -15.28 2.29 17.15
CA TRP A 320 -14.23 3.17 16.66
C TRP A 320 -13.10 3.38 17.67
N ASP A 321 -13.31 2.97 18.93
CA ASP A 321 -12.22 2.70 19.86
C ASP A 321 -11.57 1.34 19.54
N LEU A 322 -10.25 1.26 19.58
CA LEU A 322 -9.52 0.01 19.27
C LEU A 322 -9.82 -1.08 20.31
N ARG A 323 -10.22 -2.27 19.84
CA ARG A 323 -10.34 -3.49 20.63
C ARG A 323 -8.98 -4.06 20.97
N LEU A 324 -8.45 -3.65 22.13
CA LEU A 324 -7.11 -4.06 22.56
C LEU A 324 -7.02 -5.56 22.90
N ASP A 325 -8.14 -6.21 23.21
CA ASP A 325 -8.23 -7.66 23.33
C ASP A 325 -7.93 -8.38 22.01
N ALA A 326 -8.17 -7.74 20.86
CA ALA A 326 -7.83 -8.31 19.56
C ALA A 326 -6.32 -8.50 19.35
N LEU A 327 -5.46 -7.76 20.07
CA LEU A 327 -4.00 -7.89 19.98
C LEU A 327 -3.53 -9.34 20.28
N ALA A 328 -4.25 -10.08 21.13
CA ALA A 328 -3.95 -11.47 21.44
C ALA A 328 -4.01 -12.41 20.21
N HIS A 329 -4.75 -12.00 19.17
CA HIS A 329 -4.91 -12.75 17.91
C HIS A 329 -3.98 -12.27 16.80
N LEU A 330 -3.17 -11.25 17.07
CA LEU A 330 -2.29 -10.64 16.07
C LEU A 330 -0.84 -11.12 16.22
N ARG A 331 -0.07 -10.80 15.19
CA ARG A 331 1.38 -10.95 15.13
C ARG A 331 2.00 -9.57 14.95
N LEU A 332 3.24 -9.44 15.39
CA LEU A 332 3.99 -8.19 15.41
C LEU A 332 5.27 -8.37 14.60
N SER A 333 5.66 -7.37 13.84
CA SER A 333 6.97 -7.33 13.17
C SER A 333 7.59 -5.94 13.31
N SER A 334 8.92 -5.86 13.24
CA SER A 334 9.62 -4.58 13.25
C SER A 334 10.81 -4.63 12.29
N ARG A 335 10.83 -3.69 11.34
CA ARG A 335 11.99 -3.44 10.45
C ARG A 335 13.01 -2.49 11.07
N ALA A 336 12.82 -2.10 12.33
CA ALA A 336 13.73 -1.18 13.00
C ALA A 336 15.14 -1.79 13.12
N GLU A 337 16.10 -0.92 13.36
CA GLU A 337 17.50 -1.29 13.54
C GLU A 337 18.01 -0.63 14.81
N LEU A 338 18.65 -1.44 15.65
CA LEU A 338 19.36 -0.95 16.82
C LEU A 338 20.54 -0.10 16.34
N GLN A 339 20.57 1.15 16.79
CA GLN A 339 21.68 2.05 16.50
C GLN A 339 22.82 1.80 17.48
N PRO A 340 24.09 1.93 17.04
CA PRO A 340 25.20 1.95 17.96
C PRO A 340 25.05 3.12 18.95
N PRO A 341 25.65 3.02 20.14
CA PRO A 341 25.75 4.17 21.05
C PRO A 341 26.32 5.37 20.30
N ALA A 342 25.78 6.56 20.55
CA ALA A 342 26.33 7.77 19.95
C ALA A 342 27.78 7.94 20.40
N ALA A 343 28.72 8.06 19.45
CA ALA A 343 30.06 8.51 19.77
C ALA A 343 29.93 9.92 20.35
N SER A 344 30.37 10.13 21.59
CA SER A 344 30.45 11.47 22.16
C SER A 344 31.52 12.24 21.39
N ASP A 345 31.15 13.40 20.83
CA ASP A 345 32.09 14.33 20.15
C ASP A 345 33.08 15.02 21.11
N GLU A 346 33.24 14.51 22.33
CA GLU A 346 34.19 15.03 23.31
C GLU A 346 35.01 13.86 23.86
N ASP A 347 36.33 13.98 23.68
CA ASP A 347 37.37 13.19 24.33
C ASP A 347 37.16 13.21 25.85
N ASP A 348 36.53 12.19 26.42
CA ASP A 348 36.78 11.73 27.79
C ASP A 348 36.16 10.35 28.05
N ASP A 349 36.90 9.56 28.84
CA ASP A 349 36.78 8.13 28.99
C ASP A 349 35.44 7.62 29.57
N ALA A 350 35.06 6.41 29.09
CA ALA A 350 33.97 5.51 29.48
C ALA A 350 32.68 5.58 28.65
N GLU A 351 32.45 4.52 27.86
CA GLU A 351 31.12 4.09 27.42
C GLU A 351 30.18 4.02 28.64
N TYR A 352 29.39 5.06 28.87
CA TYR A 352 28.29 5.00 29.81
C TYR A 352 27.14 4.23 29.12
N ASP A 353 27.10 2.90 29.29
CA ASP A 353 25.87 2.13 29.03
C ASP A 353 24.87 2.51 30.11
N ASP A 354 24.13 3.58 29.86
CA ASP A 354 23.06 4.01 30.75
C ASP A 354 21.93 2.95 30.79
N GLY A 355 21.94 1.94 29.92
CA GLY A 355 20.90 0.93 29.77
C GLY A 355 19.77 1.35 28.83
N SER A 356 19.93 2.47 28.12
CA SER A 356 19.04 2.85 27.03
C SER A 356 19.37 2.12 25.73
N ARG A 357 18.37 2.00 24.86
CA ARG A 357 18.51 1.48 23.50
C ARG A 357 17.85 2.45 22.52
N ASN A 358 18.56 2.77 21.44
CA ASN A 358 18.08 3.62 20.35
C ASN A 358 17.71 2.76 19.14
N TYR A 359 16.45 2.81 18.74
CA TYR A 359 15.95 2.11 17.56
C TYR A 359 15.54 3.11 16.49
N LYS A 360 15.90 2.85 15.22
CA LYS A 360 15.48 3.68 14.08
C LYS A 360 14.93 2.84 12.94
N LEU A 361 13.99 3.41 12.19
CA LEU A 361 13.54 2.81 10.93
C LEU A 361 14.54 3.13 9.80
N PRO A 362 14.86 2.17 8.92
CA PRO A 362 15.84 2.35 7.84
C PRO A 362 15.32 3.20 6.66
N ASP A 363 14.03 3.53 6.63
CA ASP A 363 13.35 4.07 5.46
C ASP A 363 13.47 5.60 5.33
N ALA A 364 13.84 6.06 4.13
CA ALA A 364 13.99 7.48 3.82
C ALA A 364 12.67 8.27 3.94
N LEU A 365 11.52 7.60 3.79
CA LEU A 365 10.18 8.18 3.96
C LEU A 365 9.85 8.54 5.41
N HIS A 366 10.53 7.91 6.37
CA HIS A 366 10.31 8.12 7.81
C HIS A 366 11.56 8.67 8.51
N LYS A 367 12.41 9.41 7.77
CA LYS A 367 13.61 10.08 8.32
C LYS A 367 13.24 10.83 9.60
N GLY A 368 13.65 10.27 10.75
CA GLY A 368 13.42 10.83 12.08
C GLY A 368 12.54 10.02 13.02
N ALA A 369 11.82 8.98 12.55
CA ALA A 369 11.11 8.07 13.43
C ALA A 369 12.11 7.11 14.11
N GLY A 370 12.41 7.41 15.36
CA GLY A 370 13.21 6.56 16.24
C GLY A 370 12.64 6.57 17.65
N MET A 371 13.07 5.61 18.44
CA MET A 371 12.72 5.50 19.85
C MET A 371 13.99 5.29 20.65
N ASP A 372 14.16 6.13 21.66
CA ASP A 372 15.02 5.87 22.81
C ASP A 372 14.18 5.34 23.95
N THR A 373 14.60 4.23 24.54
CA THR A 373 13.88 3.64 25.66
C THR A 373 14.82 3.01 26.67
N ARG A 374 14.43 3.10 27.93
CA ARG A 374 15.04 2.40 29.07
C ARG A 374 14.10 1.35 29.66
N SER A 375 12.91 1.17 29.06
CA SER A 375 11.92 0.20 29.52
C SER A 375 12.40 -1.21 29.20
N PRO A 376 12.68 -2.06 30.21
CA PRO A 376 13.14 -3.42 29.96
C PRO A 376 12.17 -4.23 29.11
N ALA A 377 10.86 -3.98 29.25
CA ALA A 377 9.83 -4.62 28.47
C ALA A 377 9.92 -4.24 26.98
N LEU A 378 10.04 -2.95 26.67
CA LEU A 378 10.12 -2.50 25.28
C LEU A 378 11.44 -2.92 24.62
N ILE A 379 12.55 -2.88 25.35
CA ILE A 379 13.84 -3.37 24.87
C ILE A 379 13.71 -4.84 24.46
N LEU A 380 13.16 -5.67 25.37
CA LEU A 380 12.99 -7.09 25.11
C LEU A 380 12.07 -7.38 23.91
N ILE A 381 10.97 -6.63 23.77
CA ILE A 381 10.06 -6.75 22.63
C ILE A 381 10.77 -6.36 21.33
N MET A 382 11.40 -5.18 21.28
CA MET A 382 12.01 -4.66 20.06
C MET A 382 13.19 -5.52 19.61
N ASP A 383 14.09 -5.90 20.52
CA ASP A 383 15.23 -6.77 20.20
C ASP A 383 14.76 -8.11 19.62
N HIS A 384 13.70 -8.70 20.20
CA HIS A 384 13.12 -9.95 19.69
C HIS A 384 12.48 -9.78 18.32
N LEU A 385 11.74 -8.70 18.08
CA LEU A 385 11.12 -8.42 16.78
C LEU A 385 12.17 -8.14 15.69
N ILE A 386 13.24 -7.40 16.02
CA ILE A 386 14.33 -7.08 15.08
C ILE A 386 15.12 -8.33 14.73
N ALA A 387 15.38 -9.21 15.70
CA ALA A 387 16.06 -10.48 15.48
C ALA A 387 15.21 -11.46 14.64
N ALA A 388 13.88 -11.39 14.77
CA ALA A 388 12.96 -12.21 13.98
C ALA A 388 12.69 -11.65 12.57
N TRP A 389 12.95 -10.36 12.32
CA TRP A 389 12.71 -9.75 11.01
C TRP A 389 13.43 -10.51 9.87
N PRO A 390 12.75 -10.86 8.77
CA PRO A 390 11.45 -10.36 8.29
C PRO A 390 10.19 -11.10 8.78
N GLU A 391 10.30 -12.06 9.69
CA GLU A 391 9.15 -12.79 10.21
C GLU A 391 8.29 -11.92 11.14
N SER A 392 6.98 -12.22 11.18
CA SER A 392 6.08 -11.70 12.22
C SER A 392 5.98 -12.69 13.38
N VAL A 393 5.99 -12.17 14.61
CA VAL A 393 5.96 -12.94 15.86
C VAL A 393 4.56 -12.90 16.47
N PRO A 394 3.93 -14.03 16.83
CA PRO A 394 2.62 -14.02 17.48
C PRO A 394 2.64 -13.28 18.81
N MET A 395 1.58 -12.54 19.14
CA MET A 395 1.49 -11.82 20.43
C MET A 395 1.66 -12.77 21.63
N ALA A 396 1.08 -13.97 21.57
CA ALA A 396 1.25 -14.99 22.61
C ALA A 396 2.71 -15.45 22.82
N GLN A 397 3.60 -15.27 21.84
CA GLN A 397 5.03 -15.50 22.03
C GLN A 397 5.70 -14.33 22.75
N ILE A 398 5.31 -13.09 22.43
CA ILE A 398 5.76 -11.89 23.14
C ILE A 398 5.34 -11.93 24.61
N GLU A 399 4.10 -12.31 24.90
CA GLU A 399 3.62 -12.45 26.27
C GLU A 399 4.42 -13.49 27.06
N ARG A 400 4.74 -14.64 26.45
CA ARG A 400 5.59 -15.68 27.07
C ARG A 400 7.03 -15.19 27.29
N LEU A 401 7.58 -14.43 26.34
CA LEU A 401 8.91 -13.84 26.45
C LEU A 401 9.00 -12.88 27.65
N LEU A 402 8.02 -11.98 27.79
CA LEU A 402 7.92 -11.05 28.92
C LEU A 402 7.74 -11.79 30.25
N ALA A 403 6.83 -12.77 30.30
CA ALA A 403 6.57 -13.57 31.49
C ALA A 403 7.81 -14.35 31.95
N GLY A 404 8.63 -14.85 31.03
CA GLY A 404 9.90 -15.52 31.33
C GLY A 404 10.93 -14.61 32.02
N GLN A 405 10.81 -13.30 31.87
CA GLN A 405 11.62 -12.28 32.57
C GLN A 405 10.92 -11.70 33.81
N GLY A 406 9.78 -12.27 34.22
CA GLY A 406 8.97 -11.75 35.33
C GLY A 406 8.26 -10.44 35.01
N ILE A 407 8.17 -10.04 33.74
CA ILE A 407 7.50 -8.81 33.30
C ILE A 407 6.03 -9.11 33.01
N THR A 408 5.14 -8.38 33.66
CA THR A 408 3.69 -8.50 33.45
C THR A 408 3.24 -7.54 32.34
N PHE A 409 2.29 -7.98 31.52
CA PHE A 409 1.71 -7.15 30.47
C PHE A 409 0.68 -6.17 31.07
N THR A 410 1.12 -4.96 31.39
CA THR A 410 0.30 -3.92 32.04
C THR A 410 -0.40 -3.00 31.04
N ALA A 411 -1.40 -2.25 31.48
CA ALA A 411 -2.06 -1.23 30.66
C ALA A 411 -1.09 -0.12 30.19
N GLU A 412 -0.07 0.19 30.99
CA GLU A 412 1.00 1.12 30.62
C GLU A 412 1.83 0.57 29.44
N LEU A 413 2.21 -0.70 29.50
CA LEU A 413 2.96 -1.35 28.41
C LEU A 413 2.12 -1.41 27.12
N VAL A 414 0.81 -1.68 27.23
CA VAL A 414 -0.12 -1.61 26.09
C VAL A 414 -0.12 -0.22 25.48
N THR A 415 -0.19 0.83 26.30
CA THR A 415 -0.17 2.22 25.82
C THR A 415 1.13 2.54 25.08
N LEU A 416 2.27 2.08 25.60
CA LEU A 416 3.57 2.23 24.94
C LEU A 416 3.63 1.45 23.62
N LEU A 417 3.12 0.22 23.59
CA LEU A 417 3.05 -0.60 22.39
C LEU A 417 2.20 0.06 21.29
N LEU A 418 1.04 0.62 21.66
CA LEU A 418 0.18 1.36 20.73
C LEU A 418 0.90 2.57 20.12
N ARG A 419 1.72 3.30 20.89
CA ARG A 419 2.53 4.40 20.34
C ARG A 419 3.51 3.91 19.27
N LEU A 420 4.13 2.74 19.47
CA LEU A 420 5.03 2.15 18.47
C LEU A 420 4.28 1.66 17.23
N ILE A 421 3.04 1.20 17.39
CA ILE A 421 2.17 0.82 16.28
C ILE A 421 1.76 2.07 15.47
N PHE A 422 1.28 3.12 16.12
CA PHE A 422 0.94 4.39 15.45
C PHE A 422 2.16 5.02 14.77
N ALA A 423 3.33 4.95 15.40
CA ALA A 423 4.60 5.40 14.82
C ALA A 423 5.14 4.50 13.70
N ARG A 424 4.47 3.37 13.40
CA ARG A 424 4.90 2.36 12.41
C ARG A 424 6.28 1.76 12.71
N MET A 425 6.70 1.77 13.98
CA MET A 425 7.87 1.04 14.45
C MET A 425 7.58 -0.45 14.64
N ILE A 426 6.31 -0.76 14.90
CA ILE A 426 5.78 -2.12 14.97
C ILE A 426 4.60 -2.22 14.02
N HIS A 427 4.59 -3.25 13.18
CA HIS A 427 3.49 -3.58 12.29
C HIS A 427 2.66 -4.72 12.86
N LEU A 428 1.35 -4.64 12.67
CA LEU A 428 0.39 -5.67 13.07
C LEU A 428 0.04 -6.55 11.87
N HIS A 429 -0.16 -7.84 12.13
CA HIS A 429 -0.50 -8.84 11.13
C HIS A 429 -1.49 -9.86 11.67
N THR A 430 -2.35 -10.39 10.81
CA THR A 430 -3.13 -11.61 11.02
C THR A 430 -2.50 -12.83 10.35
N TRP A 431 -1.56 -12.60 9.42
CA TRP A 431 -0.92 -13.62 8.60
C TRP A 431 0.61 -13.60 8.76
N ALA A 432 1.23 -14.76 8.54
CA ALA A 432 2.67 -14.91 8.50
C ALA A 432 3.11 -15.02 7.04
N ALA A 433 3.87 -14.03 6.57
CA ALA A 433 4.46 -14.07 5.24
C ALA A 433 5.43 -15.26 5.11
N PRO A 434 5.61 -15.84 3.90
CA PRO A 434 6.47 -17.01 3.67
C PRO A 434 7.95 -16.60 3.62
N VAL A 435 8.43 -15.98 4.70
CA VAL A 435 9.80 -15.45 4.87
C VAL A 435 10.44 -16.07 6.10
N SER A 436 11.77 -15.99 6.20
CA SER A 436 12.54 -16.55 7.31
C SER A 436 13.62 -15.57 7.77
N ALA A 437 13.81 -15.43 9.08
CA ALA A 437 14.92 -14.70 9.69
C ALA A 437 16.26 -15.39 9.37
N THR A 438 16.24 -16.72 9.24
CA THR A 438 17.42 -17.52 8.94
C THR A 438 17.55 -17.75 7.45
N LEU A 439 18.72 -17.41 6.90
CA LEU A 439 19.06 -17.68 5.51
C LEU A 439 19.33 -19.16 5.29
N ALA A 440 18.58 -19.79 4.38
CA ALA A 440 18.84 -21.17 3.97
C ALA A 440 20.21 -21.31 3.31
N ALA A 441 20.80 -22.52 3.38
CA ALA A 441 22.10 -22.84 2.74
C ALA A 441 22.10 -22.62 1.22
N ARG A 442 20.92 -22.74 0.60
CA ARG A 442 20.66 -22.44 -0.81
C ARG A 442 19.46 -21.49 -0.89
N PRO A 443 19.69 -20.17 -0.87
CA PRO A 443 18.61 -19.20 -0.81
C PRO A 443 17.76 -19.24 -2.09
N LEU A 444 16.44 -19.14 -1.92
CA LEU A 444 15.47 -19.08 -3.00
C LEU A 444 14.73 -17.75 -2.92
N VAL A 445 14.84 -16.93 -3.96
CA VAL A 445 14.04 -15.72 -4.11
C VAL A 445 12.74 -16.05 -4.83
N SER A 446 11.68 -15.34 -4.46
CA SER A 446 10.39 -15.48 -5.11
C SER A 446 10.49 -15.33 -6.64
N HIS A 447 9.79 -16.20 -7.39
CA HIS A 447 9.81 -16.15 -8.86
C HIS A 447 9.27 -14.80 -9.37
N ILE A 448 8.29 -14.21 -8.67
CA ILE A 448 7.75 -12.89 -9.01
C ILE A 448 8.81 -11.79 -8.86
N SER A 449 9.59 -11.75 -7.78
CA SER A 449 10.64 -10.73 -7.60
C SER A 449 11.76 -10.88 -8.64
N ARG A 450 12.12 -12.12 -9.00
CA ARG A 450 13.06 -12.37 -10.11
C ARG A 450 12.50 -11.90 -11.44
N PHE A 451 11.24 -12.21 -11.73
CA PHE A 451 10.57 -11.80 -12.96
C PHE A 451 10.52 -10.26 -13.09
N GLU A 452 10.15 -9.53 -12.04
CA GLU A 452 10.06 -8.07 -12.08
C GLU A 452 11.38 -7.37 -12.34
N LEU A 453 12.47 -7.90 -11.77
CA LEU A 453 13.80 -7.34 -11.98
C LEU A 453 14.35 -7.51 -13.41
N THR A 454 13.71 -8.32 -14.25
CA THR A 454 14.04 -8.36 -15.68
C THR A 454 13.52 -7.13 -16.44
N GLN A 455 12.55 -6.41 -15.87
CA GLN A 455 11.87 -5.29 -16.50
C GLN A 455 12.25 -3.95 -15.88
N HIS A 456 12.48 -3.91 -14.57
CA HIS A 456 12.73 -2.70 -13.80
C HIS A 456 13.78 -2.92 -12.71
N ASP A 457 14.25 -1.85 -12.07
CA ASP A 457 15.09 -1.90 -10.86
C ASP A 457 14.26 -1.98 -9.56
N ARG A 458 12.95 -2.20 -9.69
CA ARG A 458 11.97 -2.29 -8.61
C ARG A 458 11.26 -3.62 -8.64
N LEU A 459 10.95 -4.13 -7.45
CA LEU A 459 10.20 -5.37 -7.25
C LEU A 459 9.21 -5.22 -6.10
N ILE A 460 8.27 -6.15 -6.03
CA ILE A 460 7.34 -6.33 -4.92
C ILE A 460 7.83 -7.52 -4.09
N ASN A 461 8.00 -7.31 -2.79
CA ASN A 461 8.46 -8.33 -1.87
C ASN A 461 7.31 -9.20 -1.33
N LEU A 462 7.62 -10.21 -0.52
CA LEU A 462 6.64 -11.15 0.04
C LEU A 462 5.73 -10.53 1.11
N ALA A 463 6.04 -9.31 1.56
CA ALA A 463 5.22 -8.49 2.45
C ALA A 463 4.44 -7.41 1.69
N HIS A 464 4.25 -7.60 0.37
CA HIS A 464 3.48 -6.72 -0.52
C HIS A 464 3.95 -5.26 -0.55
N SER A 465 5.24 -5.04 -0.34
CA SER A 465 5.88 -3.73 -0.35
C SER A 465 6.80 -3.58 -1.56
N VAL A 466 6.87 -2.37 -2.12
CA VAL A 466 7.75 -2.08 -3.25
C VAL A 466 9.16 -1.78 -2.75
N ILE A 467 10.14 -2.49 -3.29
CA ILE A 467 11.56 -2.34 -2.99
C ILE A 467 12.29 -1.92 -4.25
N THR A 468 13.15 -0.90 -4.15
CA THR A 468 14.08 -0.49 -5.21
C THR A 468 15.46 -1.06 -4.91
N LEU A 469 16.06 -1.75 -5.88
CA LEU A 469 17.41 -2.28 -5.78
C LEU A 469 18.30 -1.59 -6.83
N PRO A 470 18.92 -0.44 -6.49
CA PRO A 470 19.68 0.36 -7.46
C PRO A 470 21.02 -0.30 -7.84
N ASP A 471 21.58 -1.16 -6.99
CA ASP A 471 22.86 -1.83 -7.23
C ASP A 471 22.72 -2.99 -8.25
N PRO A 472 23.38 -2.92 -9.41
CA PRO A 472 23.32 -3.96 -10.44
C PRO A 472 23.92 -5.31 -9.99
N ILE A 473 24.89 -5.32 -9.09
CA ILE A 473 25.51 -6.54 -8.58
C ILE A 473 24.52 -7.26 -7.67
N VAL A 474 23.83 -6.52 -6.79
CA VAL A 474 22.77 -7.08 -5.92
C VAL A 474 21.62 -7.63 -6.76
N ARG A 475 21.22 -6.93 -7.85
CA ARG A 475 20.22 -7.47 -8.79
C ARG A 475 20.69 -8.76 -9.47
N THR A 476 21.96 -8.84 -9.86
CA THR A 476 22.55 -10.05 -10.43
C THR A 476 22.53 -11.20 -9.42
N LEU A 477 22.95 -10.95 -8.18
CA LEU A 477 22.90 -11.94 -7.09
C LEU A 477 21.48 -12.47 -6.93
N LEU A 478 20.48 -11.59 -6.81
CA LEU A 478 19.08 -11.97 -6.67
C LEU A 478 18.61 -12.90 -7.80
N GLN A 479 19.02 -12.65 -9.06
CA GLN A 479 18.67 -13.53 -10.19
C GLN A 479 19.28 -14.94 -10.10
N LEU A 480 20.39 -15.10 -9.36
CA LEU A 480 21.07 -16.38 -9.12
C LEU A 480 20.49 -17.16 -7.93
N LEU A 481 19.68 -16.53 -7.08
CA LEU A 481 19.03 -17.14 -5.90
C LEU A 481 17.80 -17.96 -6.31
N ASP A 482 18.02 -19.11 -6.92
CA ASP A 482 16.99 -20.04 -7.38
C ASP A 482 16.85 -21.30 -6.51
N GLY A 483 17.44 -21.29 -5.30
CA GLY A 483 17.41 -22.43 -4.38
C GLY A 483 18.35 -23.59 -4.76
N THR A 484 19.10 -23.50 -5.86
CA THR A 484 20.00 -24.57 -6.30
C THR A 484 21.47 -24.35 -5.91
N ARG A 485 21.88 -23.09 -5.70
CA ARG A 485 23.27 -22.68 -5.46
C ARG A 485 23.54 -22.44 -3.97
N ASP A 486 24.66 -22.95 -3.48
CA ASP A 486 25.24 -22.53 -2.20
C ASP A 486 26.13 -21.28 -2.36
N ARG A 487 26.73 -20.79 -1.27
CA ARG A 487 27.55 -19.56 -1.31
C ARG A 487 28.74 -19.67 -2.26
N ALA A 488 29.38 -20.84 -2.36
CA ALA A 488 30.53 -21.02 -3.24
C ALA A 488 30.09 -20.95 -4.72
N ALA A 489 29.01 -21.65 -5.07
CA ALA A 489 28.44 -21.59 -6.42
C ALA A 489 27.90 -20.20 -6.78
N LEU A 490 27.34 -19.46 -5.81
CA LEU A 490 26.90 -18.07 -6.01
C LEU A 490 28.09 -17.14 -6.30
N LEU A 491 29.17 -17.28 -5.54
CA LEU A 491 30.38 -16.47 -5.74
C LEU A 491 31.01 -16.70 -7.12
N GLU A 492 31.11 -17.96 -7.54
CA GLU A 492 31.62 -18.33 -8.87
C GLU A 492 30.73 -17.76 -10.00
N ALA A 493 29.42 -17.89 -9.87
CA ALA A 493 28.47 -17.37 -10.86
C ALA A 493 28.48 -15.83 -10.92
N LEU A 494 28.61 -15.16 -9.78
CA LEU A 494 28.76 -13.70 -9.72
C LEU A 494 30.05 -13.25 -10.41
N HIS A 495 31.18 -13.89 -10.12
CA HIS A 495 32.45 -13.57 -10.76
C HIS A 495 32.44 -13.83 -12.26
N THR A 496 31.76 -14.90 -12.70
CA THR A 496 31.56 -15.18 -14.13
C THR A 496 30.76 -14.07 -14.83
N THR A 497 29.76 -13.51 -14.14
CA THR A 497 28.91 -12.44 -14.69
C THR A 497 29.60 -11.07 -14.63
N HIS A 498 30.48 -10.86 -13.65
CA HIS A 498 31.21 -9.61 -13.39
C HIS A 498 32.72 -9.88 -13.28
N PRO A 499 33.40 -10.26 -14.38
CA PRO A 499 34.81 -10.68 -14.36
C PRO A 499 35.77 -9.54 -14.00
N ASP A 500 35.34 -8.29 -14.18
CA ASP A 500 36.12 -7.09 -13.86
C ASP A 500 36.22 -6.83 -12.35
N ILE A 501 35.40 -7.51 -11.52
CA ILE A 501 35.41 -7.36 -10.07
C ILE A 501 36.28 -8.46 -9.45
N PRO A 502 37.29 -8.11 -8.62
CA PRO A 502 38.11 -9.09 -7.93
C PRO A 502 37.25 -10.06 -7.09
N LEU A 503 37.59 -11.35 -7.17
CA LEU A 503 36.87 -12.41 -6.44
C LEU A 503 36.82 -12.12 -4.92
N GLU A 504 37.88 -11.56 -4.37
CA GLU A 504 37.98 -11.17 -2.95
C GLU A 504 36.94 -10.10 -2.58
N THR A 505 36.71 -9.11 -3.46
CA THR A 505 35.69 -8.07 -3.26
C THR A 505 34.28 -8.66 -3.31
N LEU A 506 34.02 -9.57 -4.27
CA LEU A 506 32.73 -10.27 -4.35
C LEU A 506 32.51 -11.16 -3.12
N ALA A 507 33.55 -11.83 -2.63
CA ALA A 507 33.47 -12.67 -1.44
C ALA A 507 33.14 -11.85 -0.19
N GLN A 508 33.75 -10.66 -0.04
CA GLN A 508 33.45 -9.73 1.05
C GLN A 508 32.01 -9.17 0.97
N GLY A 509 31.50 -8.94 -0.24
CA GLY A 509 30.16 -8.39 -0.46
C GLY A 509 29.01 -9.40 -0.42
N LEU A 510 29.28 -10.70 -0.56
CA LEU A 510 28.24 -11.72 -0.74
C LEU A 510 27.31 -11.84 0.48
N GLU A 511 27.84 -12.05 1.68
CA GLU A 511 27.01 -12.24 2.87
C GLU A 511 26.23 -10.96 3.27
N PRO A 512 26.83 -9.76 3.25
CA PRO A 512 26.07 -8.52 3.43
C PRO A 512 24.93 -8.36 2.42
N ALA A 513 25.16 -8.69 1.15
CA ALA A 513 24.13 -8.63 0.12
C ALA A 513 23.01 -9.67 0.34
N LEU A 514 23.36 -10.90 0.76
CA LEU A 514 22.36 -11.91 1.13
C LEU A 514 21.52 -11.46 2.33
N HIS A 515 22.14 -10.86 3.36
CA HIS A 515 21.42 -10.30 4.51
C HIS A 515 20.52 -9.14 4.11
N LEU A 516 20.98 -8.23 3.24
CA LEU A 516 20.16 -7.14 2.70
C LEU A 516 18.91 -7.69 1.98
N LEU A 517 19.09 -8.69 1.11
CA LEU A 517 18.00 -9.33 0.40
C LEU A 517 17.05 -10.09 1.35
N ASN A 518 17.57 -10.74 2.39
CA ASN A 518 16.73 -11.38 3.38
C ASN A 518 15.87 -10.37 4.14
N ARG A 519 16.48 -9.27 4.62
CA ARG A 519 15.78 -8.18 5.31
C ARG A 519 14.81 -7.43 4.41
N ALA A 520 15.01 -7.46 3.08
CA ALA A 520 14.06 -6.95 2.11
C ALA A 520 12.82 -7.85 1.91
N ALA A 521 12.75 -9.00 2.60
CA ALA A 521 11.64 -9.96 2.55
C ALA A 521 11.37 -10.52 1.14
N VAL A 522 12.42 -10.74 0.34
CA VAL A 522 12.30 -11.33 -1.02
C VAL A 522 12.70 -12.81 -1.07
N ILE A 523 13.41 -13.30 -0.05
CA ILE A 523 13.84 -14.70 0.08
C ILE A 523 12.72 -15.49 0.76
N LEU A 524 12.36 -16.62 0.16
CA LEU A 524 11.34 -17.54 0.66
C LEU A 524 11.87 -18.32 1.87
N ALA A 525 10.99 -18.55 2.84
CA ALA A 525 11.19 -19.57 3.85
C ALA A 525 11.40 -20.93 3.16
N SER A 526 12.48 -21.63 3.51
CA SER A 526 12.92 -22.87 2.88
C SER A 526 12.66 -24.09 3.75
#